data_AF-A0A0F9GHR7-F1
#
_entry.id   AF-A0A0F9GHR7-F1
#
_cell.length_a   1.000
_cell.length_b   1.000
_cell.length_c   1.000
_cell.angle_alpha   90.00
_cell.angle_beta   90.00
_cell.angle_gamma   90.00
#
_symmetry.space_group_name_H-M   'P 1'
#
loop_
_entity.id
_entity.type
_entity.pdbx_description
1 polymer ?
#
loop_
_entity_poly.entity_id
_entity_poly.type
_entity_poly.pdbx_seq_one_letter_code
_entity_poly.pdbx_strand_id
1 'polypeptide(L)'
;TTIVPGKGPCYRCIFETPPPPDLVPSCQEAGVLGVLPGVIGVIQATEVIKLILGKGDLLIGELLLYDSLKMDFKKLNVRRNPECPICGENPTIKELIDYEEFCQVHF
;
A
#
# COMPACT_ATOMS: atom_id res chain seq x y z
N THR A 1 -5.56 -1.62 -1.42
CA THR A 1 -6.27 -2.01 -0.19
C THR A 1 -6.57 -0.77 0.62
N THR A 2 -7.61 -0.81 1.44
CA THR A 2 -7.93 0.25 2.40
C THR A 2 -7.45 -0.18 3.79
N ILE A 3 -6.50 0.57 4.38
CA ILE A 3 -5.92 0.24 5.68
C ILE A 3 -6.75 0.90 6.77
N VAL A 4 -7.53 0.10 7.50
CA VAL A 4 -8.26 0.55 8.69
C VAL A 4 -7.70 -0.17 9.92
N PRO A 5 -7.06 0.54 10.87
CA PRO A 5 -6.46 -0.06 12.06
C PRO A 5 -7.43 -0.99 12.80
N GLY A 6 -6.96 -2.19 13.16
CA GLY A 6 -7.74 -3.19 13.87
C GLY A 6 -8.80 -3.94 13.05
N LYS A 7 -9.08 -3.53 11.80
CA LYS A 7 -10.10 -4.18 10.94
C LYS A 7 -9.51 -5.09 9.86
N GLY A 8 -8.19 -5.12 9.69
CA GLY A 8 -7.53 -5.91 8.64
C GLY A 8 -6.00 -5.88 8.72
N PRO A 9 -5.31 -6.36 7.67
CA PRO A 9 -3.85 -6.24 7.57
C PRO A 9 -3.43 -4.77 7.52
N CYS A 10 -2.29 -4.45 8.14
CA CYS A 10 -1.63 -3.16 7.94
C CYS A 10 -0.73 -3.22 6.69
N TYR A 11 -0.16 -2.08 6.30
CA TYR A 11 0.80 -2.01 5.19
C TYR A 11 1.98 -2.99 5.37
N ARG A 12 2.52 -3.09 6.59
CA ARG A 12 3.64 -3.96 6.95
C ARG A 12 3.27 -5.46 6.99
N CYS A 13 1.97 -5.81 6.99
CA CYS A 13 1.55 -7.20 6.75
C CYS A 13 1.65 -7.60 5.27
N ILE A 14 1.72 -6.61 4.36
CA ILE A 14 1.82 -6.84 2.91
C ILE A 14 3.27 -6.75 2.47
N PHE A 15 3.97 -5.73 2.97
CA PHE A 15 5.35 -5.41 2.63
C PHE A 15 6.18 -5.39 3.92
N GLU A 16 6.60 -6.58 4.36
CA GLU A 16 7.21 -6.82 5.67
C GLU A 16 8.53 -6.07 5.88
N THR A 17 9.36 -5.98 4.85
CA THR A 17 10.63 -5.26 4.90
C THR A 17 10.71 -4.29 3.74
N PRO A 18 11.34 -3.11 3.93
CA PRO A 18 11.65 -2.25 2.80
C PRO A 18 12.53 -2.99 1.80
N PRO A 19 12.36 -2.74 0.49
CA PRO A 19 13.31 -3.22 -0.50
C PRO A 19 14.70 -2.58 -0.27
N PRO A 20 15.78 -3.23 -0.69
CA PRO A 20 17.11 -2.63 -0.70
C PRO A 20 17.14 -1.29 -1.48
N PRO A 21 17.90 -0.27 -1.05
CA PRO A 21 17.91 1.05 -1.69
C PRO A 21 18.26 1.03 -3.18
N ASP A 22 19.12 0.11 -3.60
CA ASP A 22 19.60 -0.10 -4.97
C ASP A 22 18.59 -0.83 -5.88
N LEU A 23 17.50 -1.36 -5.30
CA LEU A 23 16.54 -2.20 -6.02
C LEU A 23 15.33 -1.43 -6.57
N VAL A 24 15.18 -0.15 -6.22
CA VAL A 24 13.99 0.64 -6.56
C VAL A 24 14.38 1.81 -7.46
N PRO A 25 14.19 1.71 -8.80
CA PRO A 25 14.40 2.84 -9.68
C PRO A 25 13.43 3.98 -9.32
N SER A 26 13.86 5.22 -9.51
CA SER A 26 12.97 6.37 -9.38
C SER A 26 11.82 6.29 -10.40
N CYS A 27 10.72 7.00 -10.14
CA CYS A 27 9.61 7.09 -11.11
C CYS A 27 10.06 7.71 -12.45
N GLN A 28 11.11 8.53 -12.44
CA GLN A 28 11.69 9.12 -13.65
C GLN A 28 12.49 8.07 -14.44
N GLU A 29 13.19 7.16 -13.77
CA GLU A 29 13.97 6.08 -14.41
C GLU A 29 13.10 4.91 -14.87
N ALA A 30 12.11 4.50 -14.07
CA ALA A 30 11.22 3.38 -14.40
C ALA A 30 10.19 3.73 -15.48
N GLY A 31 9.78 5.01 -15.55
CA GLY A 31 8.68 5.49 -16.37
C GLY A 31 7.31 5.09 -15.83
N VAL A 32 6.36 6.03 -15.86
CA VAL A 32 4.96 5.78 -15.49
C VAL A 32 4.04 6.33 -16.57
N LEU A 33 3.06 5.52 -16.99
CA LEU A 33 2.03 5.98 -17.90
C LEU A 33 1.24 7.10 -17.22
N GLY A 34 1.26 8.33 -17.76
CA GLY A 34 0.78 9.52 -17.06
C GLY A 34 -0.69 9.46 -16.58
N VAL A 35 -1.53 8.66 -17.22
CA VAL A 35 -2.92 8.45 -16.80
C VAL A 35 -3.08 7.52 -15.59
N LEU A 36 -2.10 6.65 -15.33
CA LEU A 36 -2.17 5.62 -14.31
C LEU A 36 -2.34 6.20 -12.89
N PRO A 37 -1.57 7.21 -12.46
CA PRO A 37 -1.81 7.86 -11.17
C PRO A 37 -3.20 8.50 -11.06
N GLY A 38 -3.74 9.03 -12.17
CA GLY A 38 -5.10 9.58 -12.21
C GLY A 38 -6.18 8.52 -11.94
N VAL A 39 -6.07 7.37 -12.59
CA VAL A 39 -6.99 6.23 -12.38
C VAL A 39 -6.91 5.72 -10.94
N ILE A 40 -5.69 5.48 -10.44
CA ILE A 40 -5.48 5.03 -9.06
C ILE A 40 -5.99 6.06 -8.04
N GLY A 41 -5.76 7.35 -8.28
CA GLY A 41 -6.24 8.43 -7.42
C GLY A 41 -7.77 8.48 -7.31
N VAL A 42 -8.49 8.29 -8.43
CA VAL A 42 -9.96 8.22 -8.41
C VAL A 42 -10.47 6.98 -7.67
N ILE A 43 -9.79 5.84 -7.81
CA ILE A 43 -10.10 4.62 -7.03
C ILE A 43 -9.88 4.86 -5.53
N GLN A 44 -8.77 5.50 -5.15
CA GLN A 44 -8.48 5.86 -3.76
C GLN A 44 -9.54 6.83 -3.20
N ALA A 45 -9.92 7.86 -3.96
CA ALA A 45 -10.98 8.80 -3.58
C ALA A 45 -12.33 8.09 -3.39
N THR A 46 -12.63 7.09 -4.22
CA THR A 46 -13.85 6.27 -4.09
C THR A 46 -13.86 5.48 -2.78
N GLU A 47 -12.73 4.89 -2.37
CA GLU A 47 -12.60 4.22 -1.06
C GLU A 47 -12.82 5.18 0.11
N VAL A 48 -12.28 6.41 0.00
CA VAL A 48 -12.47 7.46 1.02
C VAL A 48 -13.95 7.85 1.13
N ILE A 49 -14.64 8.06 0.01
CA ILE A 49 -16.07 8.40 0.00
C ILE A 49 -16.90 7.28 0.64
N LYS A 50 -16.64 6.01 0.29
CA LYS A 50 -17.31 4.85 0.90
C LYS A 50 -17.10 4.80 2.42
N LEU A 51 -15.87 5.05 2.87
CA LEU A 51 -15.52 5.09 4.29
C LEU A 51 -16.28 6.19 5.03
N ILE A 52 -16.31 7.41 4.49
CA ILE A 52 -17.02 8.55 5.09
C ILE A 52 -18.52 8.29 5.18
N LEU A 53 -19.11 7.75 4.12
CA LEU A 53 -20.55 7.48 4.06
C LEU A 53 -20.97 6.23 4.85
N GLY A 54 -20.02 5.38 5.25
CA GLY A 54 -20.30 4.07 5.84
C GLY A 54 -21.08 3.15 4.89
N LYS A 55 -20.87 3.28 3.57
CA LYS A 55 -21.63 2.57 2.53
C LYS A 55 -20.72 1.79 1.58
N GLY A 56 -21.17 0.59 1.22
CA GLY A 56 -20.45 -0.33 0.34
C GLY A 56 -19.30 -1.04 1.04
N ASP A 57 -18.67 -1.96 0.32
CA ASP A 57 -17.56 -2.77 0.84
C ASP A 57 -16.23 -2.10 0.54
N LEU A 58 -15.44 -1.80 1.57
CA LEU A 58 -14.08 -1.30 1.42
C LEU A 58 -13.14 -2.43 0.99
N LEU A 59 -12.05 -2.08 0.32
CA LEU A 59 -10.97 -3.00 -0.04
C LEU A 59 -10.08 -3.41 1.16
N ILE A 60 -10.66 -3.52 2.36
CA ILE A 60 -9.96 -4.01 3.55
C ILE A 60 -9.61 -5.49 3.32
N GLY A 61 -8.34 -5.85 3.44
CA GLY A 61 -7.89 -7.21 3.16
C GLY A 61 -7.85 -7.59 1.68
N GLU A 62 -8.11 -6.66 0.77
CA GLU A 62 -7.99 -6.87 -0.68
C GLU A 62 -6.97 -5.90 -1.30
N LEU A 63 -5.91 -6.44 -1.89
CA LEU A 63 -4.98 -5.68 -2.72
C LEU A 63 -5.49 -5.66 -4.16
N LEU A 64 -5.92 -4.48 -4.62
CA LEU A 64 -6.31 -4.26 -6.01
C LEU A 64 -5.06 -3.97 -6.85
N LEU A 65 -4.88 -4.77 -7.91
CA LEU A 65 -3.91 -4.57 -8.96
C LEU A 65 -4.64 -4.06 -10.21
N TYR A 66 -4.05 -3.06 -10.85
CA TYR A 66 -4.54 -2.49 -12.10
C TYR A 66 -3.45 -2.63 -13.17
N ASP A 67 -3.72 -3.43 -14.19
CA ASP A 67 -2.88 -3.54 -15.39
C ASP A 67 -3.46 -2.61 -16.46
N SER A 68 -2.82 -1.45 -16.66
CA SER A 68 -3.30 -0.45 -17.62
C SER A 68 -3.15 -0.86 -19.09
N LEU A 69 -2.23 -1.76 -19.41
CA LEU A 69 -2.02 -2.20 -20.80
C LEU A 69 -3.09 -3.20 -21.22
N LYS A 70 -3.46 -4.11 -20.30
CA LYS A 70 -4.52 -5.10 -20.53
C LYS A 70 -5.91 -4.59 -20.12
N MET A 71 -5.97 -3.45 -19.45
CA MET A 71 -7.18 -2.92 -18.82
C MET A 71 -7.84 -3.95 -17.90
N ASP A 72 -7.03 -4.60 -17.07
CA ASP A 72 -7.46 -5.66 -16.15
C ASP A 72 -7.37 -5.21 -14.68
N PHE A 73 -8.30 -5.74 -13.87
CA PHE A 73 -8.37 -5.50 -12.44
C PHE A 73 -8.34 -6.83 -11.70
N LYS A 74 -7.30 -7.05 -10.90
CA LYS A 74 -7.16 -8.25 -10.09
C LYS A 74 -7.20 -7.91 -8.62
N LYS A 75 -8.05 -8.60 -7.86
CA LYS A 75 -8.04 -8.52 -6.40
C LYS A 75 -7.27 -9.70 -5.82
N LEU A 76 -6.35 -9.43 -4.92
CA LEU A 76 -5.63 -10.42 -4.14
C LEU A 76 -6.06 -10.33 -2.68
N ASN A 77 -6.41 -11.46 -2.09
CA ASN A 77 -6.70 -11.53 -0.66
C ASN A 77 -5.41 -11.39 0.14
N VAL A 78 -5.43 -10.49 1.11
CA VAL A 78 -4.35 -10.21 2.05
C VAL A 78 -4.87 -10.49 3.45
N ARG A 79 -4.09 -11.25 4.22
CA ARG A 79 -4.42 -11.56 5.61
C ARG A 79 -3.51 -10.78 6.55
N ARG A 80 -4.01 -10.47 7.75
CA ARG A 80 -3.17 -9.96 8.82
C ARG A 80 -2.11 -11.02 9.16
N ASN A 81 -0.84 -10.62 9.18
CA ASN A 81 0.25 -11.46 9.68
C ASN A 81 0.28 -11.35 11.23
N PRO A 82 0.08 -12.45 11.99
CA PRO A 82 0.19 -12.45 13.45
C PRO A 82 1.57 -12.04 13.97
N GLU A 83 2.62 -12.25 13.18
CA GLU A 83 4.02 -11.90 13.47
C GLU A 83 4.41 -10.52 12.91
N CYS A 84 3.44 -9.75 12.40
CA CYS A 84 3.70 -8.42 11.85
C CYS A 84 4.42 -7.52 12.88
N PRO A 85 5.56 -6.90 12.52
CA PRO A 85 6.35 -6.12 13.47
C PRO A 85 5.67 -4.82 13.94
N ILE A 86 4.53 -4.45 13.33
CA ILE A 86 3.71 -3.27 13.70
C ILE A 86 2.42 -3.68 14.41
N CYS A 87 1.61 -4.55 13.80
CA CYS A 87 0.26 -4.85 14.29
C CYS A 87 0.06 -6.31 14.71
N GLY A 88 1.14 -7.09 14.81
CA GLY A 88 1.16 -8.46 15.29
C GLY A 88 0.98 -8.56 16.81
N GLU A 89 1.13 -9.77 17.36
CA GLU A 89 0.96 -10.02 18.80
C GLU A 89 2.15 -9.50 19.62
N ASN A 90 3.34 -9.43 19.03
CA ASN A 90 4.57 -8.95 19.66
C ASN A 90 5.24 -7.87 18.78
N PRO A 91 4.73 -6.62 18.74
CA PRO A 91 5.29 -5.58 17.88
C PRO A 91 6.73 -5.21 18.25
N THR A 92 7.60 -5.14 17.25
CA THR A 92 9.01 -4.79 17.39
C THR A 92 9.33 -3.38 16.87
N ILE A 93 8.57 -2.87 15.89
CA ILE A 93 8.69 -1.49 15.42
C ILE A 93 7.78 -0.62 16.28
N LYS A 94 8.39 0.23 17.12
CA LYS A 94 7.69 1.09 18.08
C LYS A 94 7.82 2.58 17.79
N GLU A 95 8.77 2.93 16.93
CA GLU A 95 9.11 4.30 16.57
C GLU A 95 9.30 4.39 15.06
N LEU A 96 9.17 5.60 14.52
CA LEU A 96 9.42 5.86 13.10
C LEU A 96 10.93 5.96 12.88
N ILE A 97 11.39 5.38 11.77
CA ILE A 97 12.75 5.59 11.28
C ILE A 97 12.74 6.73 10.26
N ASP A 98 13.82 7.50 10.22
CA ASP A 98 14.01 8.51 9.18
C ASP A 98 14.36 7.82 7.85
N TYR A 99 13.45 7.92 6.89
CA TYR A 99 13.62 7.29 5.58
C TYR A 99 14.57 8.06 4.66
N GLU A 100 14.80 9.35 4.89
CA GLU A 100 15.81 10.10 4.13
C GLU A 100 17.21 9.58 4.49
N GLU A 101 17.44 9.34 5.78
CA GLU A 101 18.67 8.73 6.29
C GLU A 101 18.79 7.25 5.90
N PHE A 102 17.69 6.49 5.98
CA PHE A 102 17.69 5.04 5.72
C PHE A 102 17.75 4.67 4.24
N CYS A 103 17.06 5.41 3.36
CA CYS A 103 17.02 5.12 1.92
C CYS A 103 17.96 6.00 1.09
N GLN A 104 18.72 6.91 1.71
CA GLN A 104 19.66 7.81 1.01
C GLN A 104 19.03 8.55 -0.18
N VAL A 105 17.75 8.92 -0.05
CA VAL A 105 16.99 9.55 -1.13
C VAL A 105 17.38 11.02 -1.17
N HIS A 106 18.41 11.34 -1.95
CA HIS A 106 18.80 12.73 -2.23
C HIS A 106 17.95 13.25 -3.38
N PHE A 107 17.04 14.19 -3.08
CA PHE A 107 16.31 14.94 -4.10
C PHE A 107 17.17 16.08 -4.68
#